data_AF-A0A447TQS3-F1
#
_entry.id   AF-A0A447TQS3-F1
#
_cell.length_a   1.000
_cell.length_b   1.000
_cell.length_c   1.000
_cell.angle_alpha   90.00
_cell.angle_beta   90.00
_cell.angle_gamma   90.00
#
_symmetry.space_group_name_H-M   'P 1'
#
loop_
_entity.id
_entity.type
_entity.pdbx_description
1 polymer ?
#
loop_
_entity_poly.entity_id
_entity_poly.type
_entity_poly.pdbx_seq_one_letter_code
_entity_poly.pdbx_strand_id
1 'polypeptide(L)'
;MAGTREFIAPAHDVNTVLPQLKKRFAQETQWYEIGWGDKGFYQSQEITTALTLQAMFWSSGAVMHIVAFSGKPERYFAGSEIKSLLLHTNQRNSLMRYLGRSFARDEEGNLIPLKQGIYGDSQFYAANGRYGILNTCNKWTAKGLESAGLTINPSLKLTAGSVMKAITDHRMCLNKYCYP
;
A
#
# COMPACT_ATOMS: atom_id res chain seq x y z
N MET A 1 10.34 -6.29 13.99
CA MET A 1 8.93 -6.19 13.55
C MET A 1 8.92 -6.16 12.04
N ALA A 2 8.28 -7.12 11.39
CA ALA A 2 8.29 -7.23 9.93
C ALA A 2 7.60 -5.98 9.33
N GLY A 3 8.39 -5.11 8.70
CA GLY A 3 7.94 -3.83 8.15
C GLY A 3 7.16 -4.03 6.85
N THR A 4 5.86 -4.23 6.94
CA THR A 4 4.93 -4.00 5.84
C THR A 4 4.99 -2.51 5.46
N ARG A 5 5.12 -2.23 4.17
CA ARG A 5 5.21 -0.87 3.64
C ARG A 5 3.93 -0.55 2.90
N GLU A 6 3.19 0.42 3.43
CA GLU A 6 1.87 0.81 2.96
C GLU A 6 1.93 2.23 2.40
N PHE A 7 0.99 2.58 1.53
CA PHE A 7 0.86 3.95 1.04
C PHE A 7 -0.23 4.67 1.82
N ILE A 8 0.07 5.88 2.28
CA ILE A 8 -0.94 6.81 2.78
C ILE A 8 -1.18 7.86 1.69
N ALA A 9 -2.42 7.99 1.25
CA ALA A 9 -2.81 8.91 0.18
C ALA A 9 -4.08 9.69 0.54
N PRO A 10 -4.22 10.96 0.07
CA PRO A 10 -5.43 11.73 0.29
C PRO A 10 -6.64 11.01 -0.29
N ALA A 11 -7.75 10.97 0.46
CA ALA A 11 -8.96 10.27 0.04
C ALA A 11 -9.52 10.84 -1.28
N HIS A 12 -9.43 12.15 -1.50
CA HIS A 12 -9.89 12.77 -2.75
C HIS A 12 -9.13 12.26 -3.98
N ASP A 13 -7.80 12.07 -3.89
CA ASP A 13 -6.98 11.56 -4.99
C ASP A 13 -7.30 10.09 -5.27
N VAL A 14 -7.37 9.26 -4.22
CA VAL A 14 -7.66 7.83 -4.36
C VAL A 14 -9.07 7.61 -4.92
N ASN A 15 -10.05 8.42 -4.50
CA ASN A 15 -11.43 8.32 -4.98
C ASN A 15 -11.58 8.65 -6.47
N THR A 16 -10.60 9.29 -7.12
CA THR A 16 -10.60 9.47 -8.58
C THR A 16 -10.44 8.15 -9.34
N VAL A 17 -9.72 7.18 -8.76
CA VAL A 17 -9.45 5.86 -9.36
C VAL A 17 -10.25 4.74 -8.70
N LEU A 18 -10.75 4.96 -7.47
CA LEU A 18 -11.52 4.01 -6.68
C LEU A 18 -12.76 4.67 -6.06
N PRO A 19 -13.71 5.17 -6.87
CA PRO A 19 -14.87 5.93 -6.38
C PRO A 19 -15.79 5.13 -5.44
N GLN A 20 -15.67 3.80 -5.44
CA GLN A 20 -16.44 2.92 -4.56
C GLN A 20 -15.98 3.01 -3.09
N LEU A 21 -14.73 3.40 -2.84
CA LEU A 21 -14.25 3.62 -1.46
C LEU A 21 -14.98 4.79 -0.80
N LYS A 22 -15.29 5.85 -1.56
CA LYS A 22 -16.14 6.96 -1.09
C LYS A 22 -17.54 6.51 -0.66
N LYS A 23 -18.07 5.42 -1.24
CA LYS A 23 -19.38 4.88 -0.86
C LYS A 23 -19.29 4.03 0.41
N ARG A 24 -18.17 3.33 0.62
CA ARG A 24 -17.95 2.45 1.78
C ARG A 24 -17.53 3.22 3.03
N PHE A 25 -16.67 4.22 2.89
CA PHE A 25 -16.09 4.94 4.02
C PHE A 25 -16.76 6.30 4.20
N ALA A 26 -16.70 6.83 5.43
CA ALA A 26 -17.38 8.07 5.79
C ALA A 26 -16.94 9.26 4.90
N GLN A 27 -17.84 10.20 4.62
CA GLN A 27 -17.57 11.29 3.67
C GLN A 27 -16.48 12.24 4.15
N GLU A 28 -16.30 12.35 5.46
CA GLU A 28 -15.27 13.12 6.14
C GLU A 28 -13.88 12.46 6.15
N THR A 29 -13.75 11.27 5.55
CA THR A 29 -12.46 10.59 5.42
C THR A 29 -11.47 11.46 4.64
N GLN A 30 -10.33 11.78 5.26
CA GLN A 30 -9.29 12.62 4.65
C GLN A 30 -8.19 11.79 3.99
N TRP A 31 -7.94 10.58 4.48
CA TRP A 31 -6.83 9.73 4.09
C TRP A 31 -7.25 8.27 3.97
N TYR A 32 -6.57 7.56 3.08
CA TYR A 32 -6.53 6.11 3.08
C TYR A 32 -5.10 5.64 3.31
N GLU A 33 -4.91 4.71 4.24
CA GLU A 33 -3.77 3.80 4.25
C GLU A 33 -4.13 2.58 3.37
N ILE A 34 -3.18 2.19 2.51
CA ILE A 34 -3.38 1.20 1.45
C ILE A 34 -2.22 0.21 1.48
N GLY A 35 -2.53 -1.03 1.88
CA GLY A 35 -1.61 -2.16 1.85
C GLY A 35 -2.00 -3.21 0.81
N TRP A 36 -1.01 -3.93 0.29
CA TRP A 36 -1.19 -5.14 -0.53
C TRP A 36 -0.44 -6.29 0.14
N GLY A 37 -1.08 -7.44 0.31
CA GLY A 37 -0.47 -8.55 1.04
C GLY A 37 -1.18 -9.88 0.85
N ASP A 38 -0.72 -10.88 1.61
CA ASP A 38 -1.30 -12.22 1.60
C ASP A 38 -2.61 -12.24 2.40
N LYS A 39 -3.64 -12.89 1.85
CA LYS A 39 -4.91 -13.16 2.51
C LYS A 39 -4.77 -13.95 3.82
N GLY A 40 -3.74 -14.79 3.95
CA GLY A 40 -3.43 -15.59 5.15
C GLY A 40 -2.76 -14.81 6.29
N PHE A 41 -1.98 -13.77 5.97
CA PHE A 41 -1.23 -12.98 6.96
C PHE A 41 -2.15 -12.17 7.88
N TYR A 42 -3.28 -11.68 7.34
CA TYR A 42 -4.18 -10.79 8.07
C TYR A 42 -5.29 -11.51 8.85
N GLN A 43 -5.43 -12.84 8.73
CA GLN A 43 -6.53 -13.59 9.35
C GLN A 43 -6.13 -14.45 10.57
N SER A 44 -4.84 -14.57 10.90
CA SER A 44 -4.40 -15.30 12.10
C SER A 44 -4.22 -14.35 13.28
N GLN A 45 -5.21 -14.29 14.17
CA GLN A 45 -4.95 -13.95 15.58
C GLN A 45 -4.23 -15.15 16.18
N GLU A 46 -2.93 -14.99 16.46
CA GLU A 46 -2.14 -15.64 17.53
C GLU A 46 -0.65 -15.52 17.14
N ILE A 47 0.05 -14.66 17.88
CA ILE A 47 1.45 -14.31 17.65
C ILE A 47 2.33 -15.39 18.25
N THR A 48 2.98 -16.21 17.41
CA THR A 48 4.26 -16.83 17.76
C THR A 48 5.24 -16.70 16.58
N THR A 49 6.38 -16.10 16.87
CA THR A 49 7.33 -15.41 15.97
C THR A 49 8.06 -16.30 14.96
N ALA A 50 7.69 -17.58 14.84
CA ALA A 50 8.27 -18.51 13.87
C ALA A 50 7.20 -19.27 13.05
N LEU A 51 5.95 -19.35 13.52
CA LEU A 51 4.87 -20.10 12.85
C LEU A 51 4.09 -19.26 11.82
N THR A 52 4.18 -17.92 11.88
CA THR A 52 3.47 -17.00 10.97
C THR A 52 3.96 -17.08 9.52
N LEU A 53 5.15 -17.66 9.28
CA LEU A 53 5.68 -17.88 7.93
C LEU A 53 5.05 -19.07 7.22
N GLN A 54 4.50 -20.05 7.95
CA GLN A 54 3.95 -21.27 7.36
C GLN A 54 2.50 -21.12 6.88
N ALA A 55 1.76 -20.16 7.44
CA ALA A 55 0.40 -19.83 7.00
C ALA A 55 0.34 -19.02 5.68
N MET A 56 1.50 -18.58 5.16
CA MET A 56 1.66 -17.78 3.92
C MET A 56 1.45 -18.57 2.61
N PHE A 57 0.95 -19.80 2.67
CA PHE A 57 0.96 -20.71 1.51
C PHE A 57 -0.40 -21.30 1.13
N TRP A 58 -1.49 -20.98 1.84
CA TRP A 58 -2.76 -21.70 1.65
C TRP A 58 -3.91 -20.92 1.00
N SER A 59 -3.79 -19.61 0.78
CA SER A 59 -4.81 -18.85 0.05
C SER A 59 -4.28 -18.39 -1.30
N SER A 60 -4.89 -18.86 -2.38
CA SER A 60 -4.45 -18.68 -3.77
C SER A 60 -4.51 -17.24 -4.34
N GLY A 61 -4.55 -16.20 -3.50
CA GLY A 61 -4.71 -14.82 -3.95
C GLY A 61 -4.29 -13.76 -2.92
N ALA A 62 -3.89 -12.59 -3.43
CA ALA A 62 -3.53 -11.42 -2.63
C ALA A 62 -4.75 -10.57 -2.25
N VAL A 63 -4.58 -9.70 -1.25
CA VAL A 63 -5.61 -8.78 -0.75
C VAL A 63 -5.09 -7.35 -0.66
N MET A 64 -6.01 -6.40 -0.86
CA MET A 64 -5.82 -4.99 -0.54
C MET A 64 -6.39 -4.75 0.86
N HIS A 65 -5.62 -4.13 1.75
CA HIS A 65 -6.11 -3.65 3.05
C HIS A 65 -6.24 -2.13 2.99
N ILE A 66 -7.44 -1.62 3.26
CA ILE A 66 -7.73 -0.19 3.21
C ILE A 66 -8.20 0.29 4.57
N VAL A 67 -7.52 1.27 5.14
CA VAL A 67 -7.92 1.92 6.40
C VAL A 67 -8.27 3.38 6.11
N ALA A 68 -9.50 3.76 6.43
CA ALA A 68 -9.99 5.12 6.33
C ALA A 68 -9.75 5.86 7.65
N PHE A 69 -9.18 7.07 7.56
CA PHE A 69 -8.97 7.90 8.74
C PHE A 69 -8.93 9.40 8.43
N SER A 70 -9.02 10.20 9.48
CA SER A 70 -8.96 11.67 9.44
C SER A 70 -7.99 12.21 10.49
N GLY A 71 -7.49 13.42 10.26
CA GLY A 71 -6.41 14.02 11.07
C GLY A 71 -5.03 13.82 10.46
N LYS A 72 -3.98 14.17 11.22
CA LYS A 72 -2.59 14.09 10.74
C LYS A 72 -2.11 12.63 10.73
N PRO A 73 -1.59 12.11 9.59
CA PRO A 73 -1.07 10.74 9.51
C PRO A 73 -0.06 10.39 10.60
N GLU A 74 0.84 11.33 10.95
CA GLU A 74 1.88 11.13 11.98
C GLU A 74 1.30 10.96 13.38
N ARG A 75 0.11 11.53 13.62
CA ARG A 75 -0.61 11.37 14.88
C ARG A 75 -1.43 10.09 14.90
N TYR A 76 -2.07 9.73 13.77
CA TYR A 76 -2.88 8.52 13.66
C TYR A 76 -2.01 7.26 13.77
N PHE A 77 -0.84 7.25 13.12
CA PHE A 77 0.13 6.17 13.17
C PHE A 77 1.33 6.50 14.07
N ALA A 78 1.05 6.96 15.29
CA ALA A 78 2.08 7.30 16.25
C ALA A 78 3.05 6.12 16.50
N GLY A 79 4.36 6.40 16.46
CA GLY A 79 5.40 5.38 16.61
C GLY A 79 5.78 4.64 15.32
N SER A 80 5.10 4.91 14.21
CA SER A 80 5.46 4.38 12.88
C SER A 80 6.39 5.33 12.12
N GLU A 81 7.29 4.75 11.31
CA GLU A 81 8.14 5.53 10.40
C GLU A 81 7.33 5.96 9.17
N ILE A 82 6.91 7.22 9.12
CA ILE A 82 6.22 7.82 7.96
C ILE A 82 7.17 8.73 7.20
N LYS A 83 7.24 8.56 5.88
CA LYS A 83 7.98 9.47 4.98
C LYS A 83 7.04 10.08 3.95
N SER A 84 6.96 11.40 3.95
CA SER A 84 6.24 12.15 2.92
C SER A 84 6.96 12.06 1.58
N LEU A 85 6.19 11.80 0.52
CA LEU A 85 6.66 11.79 -0.85
C LEU A 85 6.09 12.99 -1.60
N LEU A 86 6.96 13.89 -2.05
CA LEU A 86 6.55 15.04 -2.86
C LEU A 86 6.46 14.59 -4.32
N LEU A 87 5.26 14.59 -4.90
CA LEU A 87 5.02 14.16 -6.28
C LEU A 87 4.41 15.29 -7.11
N HIS A 88 4.94 15.46 -8.32
CA HIS A 88 4.28 16.25 -9.35
C HIS A 88 2.97 15.58 -9.80
N THR A 89 2.07 16.35 -10.42
CA THR A 89 0.73 15.86 -10.81
C THR A 89 0.77 14.57 -11.63
N ASN A 90 1.67 14.48 -12.63
CA ASN A 90 1.78 13.28 -13.46
C ASN A 90 2.26 12.05 -12.68
N GLN A 91 3.21 12.24 -11.76
CA GLN A 91 3.72 11.17 -10.91
C GLN A 91 2.65 10.67 -9.93
N ARG A 92 1.93 11.60 -9.29
CA ARG A 92 0.79 11.30 -8.42
C ARG A 92 -0.31 10.54 -9.18
N ASN A 93 -0.71 11.01 -10.36
CA ASN A 93 -1.71 10.33 -11.19
C ASN A 93 -1.26 8.92 -11.62
N SER A 94 0.04 8.77 -11.90
CA SER A 94 0.61 7.45 -12.20
C SER A 94 0.53 6.50 -11.01
N LEU A 95 0.90 6.98 -9.80
CA LEU A 95 0.76 6.21 -8.56
C LEU A 95 -0.71 5.85 -8.28
N MET A 96 -1.65 6.78 -8.42
CA MET A 96 -3.07 6.49 -8.21
C MET A 96 -3.56 5.40 -9.16
N ARG A 97 -3.19 5.45 -10.45
CA ARG A 97 -3.52 4.37 -11.41
C ARG A 97 -2.90 3.03 -11.00
N TYR A 98 -1.67 3.02 -10.50
CA TYR A 98 -1.03 1.81 -9.97
C TYR A 98 -1.81 1.23 -8.78
N LEU A 99 -2.17 2.07 -7.80
CA LEU A 99 -2.96 1.67 -6.65
C LEU A 99 -4.33 1.14 -7.10
N GLY A 100 -5.04 1.84 -7.99
CA GLY A 100 -6.34 1.41 -8.50
C GLY A 100 -6.29 0.09 -9.29
N ARG A 101 -5.21 -0.16 -10.05
CA ARG A 101 -4.98 -1.43 -10.76
C ARG A 101 -4.60 -2.59 -9.84
N SER A 102 -4.19 -2.29 -8.61
CA SER A 102 -3.86 -3.33 -7.63
C SER A 102 -5.11 -4.05 -7.10
N PHE A 103 -6.30 -3.50 -7.27
CA PHE A 103 -7.55 -4.13 -6.88
C PHE A 103 -8.09 -5.04 -7.99
N ALA A 104 -8.52 -6.24 -7.61
CA ALA A 104 -9.32 -7.09 -8.47
C ALA A 104 -10.75 -6.53 -8.57
N ARG A 105 -11.38 -6.79 -9.72
CA ARG A 105 -12.74 -6.34 -10.03
C ARG A 105 -13.58 -7.52 -10.49
N ASP A 106 -14.88 -7.47 -10.20
CA ASP A 106 -15.87 -8.39 -10.78
C ASP A 106 -16.13 -8.07 -12.26
N GLU A 107 -17.03 -8.84 -12.88
CA GLU A 107 -17.38 -8.71 -14.30
C GLU A 107 -18.02 -7.35 -14.61
N GLU A 108 -18.69 -6.75 -13.61
CA GLU A 108 -19.30 -5.42 -13.66
C GLU A 108 -18.30 -4.28 -13.39
N GLY A 109 -17.03 -4.61 -13.11
CA GLY A 109 -15.97 -3.64 -12.86
C GLY A 109 -15.94 -3.09 -11.43
N ASN A 110 -16.71 -3.66 -10.50
CA ASN A 110 -16.70 -3.28 -9.09
C ASN A 110 -15.56 -3.94 -8.32
N LEU A 111 -15.07 -3.25 -7.30
CA LEU A 111 -14.16 -3.81 -6.31
C LEU A 111 -14.84 -4.97 -5.59
N ILE A 112 -14.13 -6.08 -5.43
CA ILE A 112 -14.64 -7.27 -4.75
C ILE A 112 -14.36 -7.13 -3.25
N PRO A 113 -15.37 -6.81 -2.40
CA PRO A 113 -15.17 -6.72 -0.96
C PRO A 113 -14.89 -8.10 -0.36
N LEU A 114 -14.01 -8.14 0.63
CA LEU A 114 -13.74 -9.30 1.48
C LEU A 114 -14.17 -8.98 2.92
N LYS A 115 -13.49 -9.58 3.91
CA LYS A 115 -13.77 -9.38 5.34
C LYS A 115 -13.47 -7.94 5.77
N GLN A 116 -14.03 -7.55 6.92
CA GLN A 116 -13.60 -6.37 7.66
C GLN A 116 -12.08 -6.39 7.86
N GLY A 117 -11.46 -5.21 7.80
CA GLY A 117 -10.03 -5.07 8.03
C GLY A 117 -9.65 -5.25 9.50
N ILE A 118 -8.34 -5.27 9.78
CA ILE A 118 -7.81 -5.67 11.09
C ILE A 118 -7.76 -4.56 12.15
N TYR A 119 -7.96 -3.28 11.78
CA TYR A 119 -8.02 -2.16 12.73
C TYR A 119 -8.70 -0.93 12.10
N GLY A 120 -9.18 -0.01 12.95
CA GLY A 120 -9.85 1.21 12.49
C GLY A 120 -11.09 0.94 11.64
N ASP A 121 -11.56 1.96 10.93
CA ASP A 121 -12.54 1.75 9.86
C ASP A 121 -11.81 1.24 8.62
N SER A 122 -11.70 -0.09 8.51
CA SER A 122 -10.96 -0.73 7.43
C SER A 122 -11.67 -1.90 6.80
N GLN A 123 -11.28 -2.23 5.57
CA GLN A 123 -11.83 -3.34 4.82
C GLN A 123 -10.78 -3.99 3.93
N PHE A 124 -10.87 -5.32 3.79
CA PHE A 124 -10.14 -6.04 2.78
C PHE A 124 -10.90 -6.07 1.45
N TYR A 125 -10.17 -5.99 0.35
CA TYR A 125 -10.66 -6.24 -1.00
C TYR A 125 -9.77 -7.27 -1.70
N ALA A 126 -10.32 -8.00 -2.68
CA ALA A 126 -9.48 -8.87 -3.50
C ALA A 126 -8.47 -8.02 -4.30
N ALA A 127 -7.23 -8.50 -4.38
CA ALA A 127 -6.17 -7.82 -5.13
C ALA A 127 -5.79 -8.58 -6.40
N ASN A 128 -5.34 -7.83 -7.40
CA ASN A 128 -4.66 -8.39 -8.55
C ASN A 128 -3.24 -8.84 -8.17
N GLY A 129 -2.80 -9.93 -8.79
CA GLY A 129 -1.50 -10.55 -8.56
C GLY A 129 -1.58 -11.81 -7.71
N ARG A 130 -0.51 -12.60 -7.76
CA ARG A 130 -0.34 -13.78 -6.91
C ARG A 130 0.71 -13.46 -5.85
N TYR A 131 0.34 -13.67 -4.60
CA TYR A 131 1.31 -13.70 -3.52
C TYR A 131 2.22 -14.91 -3.72
N GLY A 132 3.52 -14.71 -3.52
CA GLY A 132 4.52 -15.75 -3.67
C GLY A 132 5.86 -15.25 -3.13
N ILE A 133 6.81 -16.15 -2.94
CA ILE A 133 8.15 -15.88 -2.35
C ILE A 133 8.88 -14.72 -3.06
N LEU A 134 8.52 -14.41 -4.32
CA LEU A 134 9.09 -13.34 -5.14
C LEU A 134 8.23 -12.06 -5.27
N ASN A 135 7.02 -12.00 -4.69
CA ASN A 135 6.08 -10.87 -4.74
C ASN A 135 5.59 -10.51 -3.34
N THR A 136 6.44 -9.81 -2.59
CA THR A 136 6.15 -9.32 -1.24
C THR A 136 5.51 -7.93 -1.27
N CYS A 137 4.92 -7.51 -0.15
CA CYS A 137 4.45 -6.13 0.06
C CYS A 137 5.52 -5.10 -0.31
N ASN A 138 6.80 -5.34 0.02
CA ASN A 138 7.91 -4.45 -0.35
C ASN A 138 8.08 -4.30 -1.87
N LYS A 139 7.89 -5.38 -2.64
CA LYS A 139 7.97 -5.31 -4.10
C LYS A 139 6.78 -4.59 -4.69
N TRP A 140 5.60 -4.76 -4.10
CA TRP A 140 4.42 -3.98 -4.47
C TRP A 140 4.63 -2.49 -4.17
N THR A 141 5.17 -2.12 -3.02
CA THR A 141 5.51 -0.72 -2.72
C THR A 141 6.56 -0.18 -3.68
N ALA A 142 7.61 -0.97 -3.95
CA ALA A 142 8.68 -0.59 -4.88
C ALA A 142 8.13 -0.28 -6.27
N LYS A 143 7.30 -1.17 -6.84
CA LYS A 143 6.64 -0.93 -8.13
C LYS A 143 5.72 0.30 -8.11
N GLY A 144 5.07 0.57 -6.99
CA GLY A 144 4.29 1.79 -6.81
C GLY A 144 5.15 3.05 -6.88
N LEU A 145 6.27 3.08 -6.17
CA LEU A 145 7.23 4.18 -6.21
C LEU A 145 7.85 4.32 -7.61
N GLU A 146 8.22 3.22 -8.27
CA GLU A 146 8.70 3.23 -9.67
C GLU A 146 7.64 3.80 -10.63
N SER A 147 6.36 3.48 -10.43
CA SER A 147 5.27 4.05 -11.22
C SER A 147 5.15 5.57 -11.05
N ALA A 148 5.58 6.11 -9.91
CA ALA A 148 5.69 7.54 -9.64
C ALA A 148 7.02 8.15 -10.15
N GLY A 149 7.85 7.37 -10.84
CA GLY A 149 9.12 7.82 -11.41
C GLY A 149 10.29 7.83 -10.42
N LEU A 150 10.19 7.09 -9.32
CA LEU A 150 11.33 6.90 -8.40
C LEU A 150 12.19 5.73 -8.88
N THR A 151 13.50 5.96 -8.98
CA THR A 151 14.46 4.90 -9.28
C THR A 151 14.73 4.06 -8.02
N ILE A 152 14.40 2.78 -8.08
CA ILE A 152 14.72 1.82 -7.01
C ILE A 152 15.76 0.87 -7.55
N ASN A 153 16.91 0.78 -6.89
CA ASN A 153 18.02 -0.03 -7.39
C ASN A 153 17.64 -1.53 -7.34
N PRO A 154 17.58 -2.23 -8.49
CA PRO A 154 17.16 -3.63 -8.57
C PRO A 154 18.17 -4.62 -7.96
N SER A 155 19.40 -4.16 -7.67
CA SER A 155 20.46 -4.98 -7.06
C SER A 155 20.26 -5.19 -5.54
N LEU A 156 19.30 -4.50 -4.93
CA LEU A 156 19.00 -4.60 -3.50
C LEU A 156 18.03 -5.75 -3.22
N LYS A 157 18.28 -6.53 -2.16
CA LYS A 157 17.23 -7.34 -1.53
C LYS A 157 16.12 -6.37 -1.12
N LEU A 158 14.92 -6.52 -1.71
CA LEU A 158 13.76 -5.65 -1.48
C LEU A 158 13.25 -5.80 -0.04
N THR A 159 13.90 -5.09 0.86
CA THR A 159 13.58 -4.98 2.28
C THR A 159 12.81 -3.69 2.54
N ALA A 160 12.14 -3.64 3.69
CA ALA A 160 11.52 -2.42 4.18
C ALA A 160 12.51 -1.25 4.27
N GLY A 161 13.78 -1.52 4.61
CA GLY A 161 14.85 -0.52 4.70
C GLY A 161 15.27 0.03 3.34
N SER A 162 15.41 -0.83 2.32
CA SER A 162 15.82 -0.39 0.98
C SER A 162 14.78 0.51 0.32
N VAL A 163 13.48 0.22 0.51
CA VAL A 163 12.38 1.07 0.03
C VAL A 163 12.42 2.46 0.69
N MET A 164 12.59 2.52 2.01
CA MET A 164 12.67 3.81 2.71
C MET A 164 13.92 4.60 2.38
N LYS A 165 15.03 3.94 2.06
CA LYS A 165 16.23 4.61 1.57
C LYS A 165 15.97 5.28 0.23
N ALA A 166 15.31 4.60 -0.71
CA ALA A 166 14.97 5.18 -2.01
C ALA A 166 14.11 6.45 -1.88
N ILE A 167 13.16 6.49 -0.94
CA ILE A 167 12.37 7.70 -0.66
C ILE A 167 13.25 8.84 -0.13
N THR A 168 14.18 8.54 0.78
CA THR A 168 15.13 9.54 1.30
C THR A 168 16.03 10.08 0.20
N ASP A 169 16.60 9.20 -0.63
CA ASP A 169 17.46 9.57 -1.75
C ASP A 169 16.68 10.46 -2.74
N HIS A 170 15.43 10.10 -3.06
CA HIS A 170 14.57 10.91 -3.92
C HIS A 170 14.29 12.30 -3.35
N ARG A 171 14.04 12.41 -2.04
CA ARG A 171 13.84 13.72 -1.38
C ARG A 171 15.10 14.60 -1.45
N MET A 172 16.29 14.00 -1.33
CA MET A 172 17.55 14.71 -1.55
C MET A 172 17.67 15.18 -3.00
N CYS A 173 17.29 14.36 -3.98
CA CYS A 173 17.27 14.74 -5.39
C CYS A 173 16.29 15.87 -5.71
N LEU A 174 15.12 15.91 -5.07
CA LEU A 174 14.17 17.02 -5.23
C LEU A 174 14.69 18.31 -4.58
N ASN A 175 15.29 18.21 -3.39
CA ASN A 175 15.83 19.37 -2.69
C ASN A 175 17.13 19.91 -3.31
N LYS A 176 17.84 19.10 -4.10
CA LYS A 176 19.12 19.46 -4.74
C LYS A 176 19.04 19.51 -6.27
N TYR A 177 17.86 19.29 -6.85
CA TYR A 177 17.58 19.09 -8.28
C TYR A 177 18.50 18.06 -8.94
N CYS A 178 18.05 16.81 -9.07
CA CYS A 178 18.76 15.82 -9.86
C CYS A 178 17.98 15.39 -11.10
N TYR A 179 18.66 15.50 -12.25
CA TYR A 179 18.34 14.93 -13.55
C TYR A 179 19.65 14.84 -14.34
N PRO A 180 19.74 13.94 -15.33
CA PRO A 180 19.89 12.48 -15.15
C PRO A 180 21.11 12.06 -14.32
#